data_AF-A0A7R9MNS7-F1
#
_entry.id   AF-A0A7R9MNS7-F1
#
_cell.length_a   1.000
_cell.length_b   1.000
_cell.length_c   1.000
_cell.angle_alpha   90.00
_cell.angle_beta   90.00
_cell.angle_gamma   90.00
#
_symmetry.space_group_name_H-M   'P 1'
#
loop_
_entity.id
_entity.type
_entity.pdbx_description
1 polymer ?
#
loop_
_entity_poly.entity_id
_entity_poly.type
_entity_poly.pdbx_seq_one_letter_code
_entity_poly.pdbx_strand_id
1 'polypeptide(L)'
;MYVIDAFLGGAFRSYGLDVLKYSEMDHVVRVDPMIATFPRMTKCTFHKFGSSGDVQKHDAYCLLPLNIVNEKIYIFLWFWFVFLATITGITLIYRLFIMFFSGLRFSVLRSKASVTDVNHLRRVMAVSRIGDWFLLYLLCKNTDAQHYKELIQEYSKEIVNDGSGQALIHTALPEKPGLEINS
;
A
#
# COMPACT_ATOMS: atom_id res chain seq x y z
N MET A 1 -8.20 -6.83 -5.59
CA MET A 1 -8.63 -6.36 -6.93
C MET A 1 -8.64 -7.50 -7.94
N TYR A 2 -7.50 -8.04 -8.40
CA TYR A 2 -7.46 -9.06 -9.47
C TYR A 2 -8.27 -10.35 -9.20
N VAL A 3 -8.14 -10.95 -8.01
CA VAL A 3 -8.85 -12.20 -7.67
C VAL A 3 -10.38 -12.02 -7.70
N ILE A 4 -10.85 -10.89 -7.16
CA ILE A 4 -12.29 -10.57 -7.12
C ILE A 4 -12.81 -10.25 -8.53
N ASP A 5 -11.99 -9.57 -9.32
CA ASP A 5 -12.29 -9.31 -10.74
C ASP A 5 -12.42 -10.60 -11.55
N ALA A 6 -11.50 -11.55 -11.35
CA ALA A 6 -11.57 -12.87 -11.99
C ALA A 6 -12.82 -13.67 -11.55
N PHE A 7 -13.19 -13.62 -10.26
CA PHE A 7 -14.40 -14.26 -9.74
C PHE A 7 -15.69 -13.66 -10.34
N LEU A 8 -15.70 -12.34 -10.59
CA LEU A 8 -16.85 -11.61 -11.12
C LEU A 8 -16.83 -11.47 -12.65
N GLY A 9 -15.98 -12.23 -13.35
CA GLY A 9 -15.92 -12.23 -14.82
C GLY A 9 -15.44 -10.90 -15.42
N GLY A 10 -14.58 -10.16 -14.72
CA GLY A 10 -14.03 -8.86 -15.17
C GLY A 10 -14.91 -7.65 -14.86
N ALA A 11 -16.06 -7.85 -14.21
CA ALA A 11 -16.99 -6.76 -13.90
C ALA A 11 -16.57 -5.92 -12.69
N PHE A 12 -15.61 -6.37 -11.86
CA PHE A 12 -15.27 -5.70 -10.60
C PHE A 12 -14.43 -4.45 -10.81
N ARG A 13 -13.54 -4.44 -11.82
CA ARG A 13 -12.61 -3.33 -12.03
C ARG A 13 -13.29 -2.02 -12.42
N SER A 14 -14.29 -2.06 -13.28
CA SER A 14 -15.08 -0.88 -13.69
C SER A 14 -16.18 -0.51 -12.68
N TYR A 15 -16.52 -1.44 -11.78
CA TYR A 15 -17.71 -1.37 -10.95
C TYR A 15 -17.89 -0.06 -10.18
N GLY A 16 -16.87 0.43 -9.47
CA GLY A 16 -17.02 1.67 -8.70
C GLY A 16 -17.12 2.94 -9.56
N LEU A 17 -16.50 2.96 -10.74
CA LEU A 17 -16.66 4.06 -11.71
C LEU A 17 -18.07 4.05 -12.31
N ASP A 18 -18.58 2.86 -12.60
CA ASP A 18 -19.94 2.66 -13.05
C ASP A 18 -20.92 3.14 -11.96
N VAL A 19 -20.77 2.69 -10.70
CA VAL A 19 -21.63 3.14 -9.59
C VAL A 19 -21.64 4.67 -9.43
N LEU A 20 -20.50 5.35 -9.55
CA LEU A 20 -20.44 6.81 -9.48
C LEU A 20 -21.18 7.48 -10.64
N LYS A 21 -21.02 6.96 -11.86
CA LYS A 21 -21.70 7.45 -13.08
C LYS A 21 -23.20 7.19 -13.05
N TYR A 22 -23.61 6.04 -12.53
CA TYR A 22 -25.01 5.62 -12.48
C TYR A 22 -25.74 6.18 -11.27
N SER A 23 -25.06 6.65 -10.20
CA SER A 23 -25.68 7.18 -8.97
C SER A 23 -26.69 8.31 -9.20
N GLU A 24 -26.63 9.03 -10.33
CA GLU A 24 -27.57 10.10 -10.68
C GLU A 24 -28.75 9.66 -11.59
N MET A 25 -28.73 8.45 -12.17
CA MET A 25 -29.78 7.99 -13.12
C MET A 25 -30.92 7.21 -12.44
N ASP A 26 -32.11 7.15 -13.03
CA ASP A 26 -33.24 6.44 -12.39
C ASP A 26 -33.01 4.93 -12.22
N HIS A 27 -33.36 4.38 -11.05
CA HIS A 27 -33.16 2.97 -10.66
C HIS A 27 -33.77 1.94 -11.62
N VAL A 28 -34.75 2.32 -12.44
CA VAL A 28 -35.51 1.43 -13.33
C VAL A 28 -34.77 1.16 -14.65
N VAL A 29 -33.86 2.06 -15.06
CA VAL A 29 -33.08 1.95 -16.31
C VAL A 29 -31.64 1.47 -16.06
N ARG A 30 -31.23 1.35 -14.79
CA ARG A 30 -29.90 0.88 -14.41
C ARG A 30 -29.75 -0.62 -14.64
N VAL A 31 -29.00 -1.00 -15.67
CA VAL A 31 -28.47 -2.36 -15.83
C VAL A 31 -27.04 -2.38 -15.30
N ASP A 32 -26.90 -2.50 -13.99
CA ASP A 32 -25.58 -2.71 -13.39
C ASP A 32 -25.06 -4.08 -13.86
N PRO A 33 -23.79 -4.22 -14.30
CA PRO A 33 -23.24 -5.50 -14.75
C PRO A 33 -23.33 -6.58 -13.67
N MET A 34 -23.37 -6.18 -12.39
CA MET A 34 -23.55 -7.10 -11.28
C MET A 34 -24.98 -7.67 -11.18
N ILE A 35 -26.01 -7.04 -11.76
CA ILE A 35 -27.37 -7.63 -11.83
C ILE A 35 -27.39 -8.88 -12.72
N ALA A 36 -26.54 -8.91 -13.76
CA ALA A 36 -26.40 -10.07 -14.64
C ALA A 36 -25.64 -11.22 -13.95
N THR A 37 -24.61 -10.90 -13.16
CA THR A 37 -23.84 -11.88 -12.38
C THR A 37 -24.60 -12.38 -11.15
N PHE A 38 -25.44 -11.51 -10.58
CA PHE A 38 -26.10 -11.65 -9.29
C PHE A 38 -27.54 -11.09 -9.39
N PRO A 39 -28.55 -11.90 -9.74
CA PRO A 39 -29.95 -11.46 -9.82
C PRO A 39 -30.60 -11.37 -8.42
N ARG A 40 -31.14 -10.19 -8.11
CA ARG A 40 -31.85 -9.91 -6.84
C ARG A 40 -33.26 -10.49 -6.79
N MET A 41 -33.87 -10.71 -7.96
CA MET A 41 -35.21 -11.24 -8.13
C MET A 41 -35.22 -12.33 -9.20
N THR A 42 -35.94 -13.42 -8.96
CA THR A 42 -36.12 -14.50 -9.93
C THR A 42 -37.60 -14.88 -10.05
N LYS A 43 -38.00 -15.40 -11.21
CA LYS A 43 -39.35 -15.91 -11.45
C LYS A 43 -39.44 -17.34 -10.90
N CYS A 44 -40.25 -17.53 -9.87
CA CYS A 44 -40.58 -18.83 -9.31
C CYS A 44 -41.93 -19.29 -9.84
N THR A 45 -41.98 -20.46 -10.47
CA THR A 45 -43.22 -21.06 -10.98
C THR A 45 -43.71 -22.14 -10.02
N PHE A 46 -44.81 -21.88 -9.33
CA PHE A 46 -45.45 -22.85 -8.45
C PHE A 46 -46.54 -23.61 -9.19
N HIS A 47 -46.48 -24.94 -9.16
CA HIS A 47 -47.49 -25.81 -9.74
C HIS A 47 -48.44 -26.26 -8.62
N LYS A 48 -49.72 -25.86 -8.69
CA LYS A 48 -50.77 -26.34 -7.78
C LYS A 48 -51.81 -27.13 -8.56
N PHE A 49 -52.42 -28.13 -7.93
CA PHE A 49 -53.50 -28.92 -8.50
C PHE A 49 -54.85 -28.32 -8.06
N GLY A 50 -55.71 -27.96 -9.02
CA GLY A 50 -57.06 -27.46 -8.75
C GLY A 50 -58.01 -28.59 -8.32
N SER A 51 -59.23 -28.25 -7.85
CA SER A 51 -60.18 -29.27 -7.38
C SER A 51 -60.67 -30.23 -8.47
N SER A 52 -60.43 -29.90 -9.75
CA SER A 52 -60.70 -30.75 -10.91
C SER A 52 -59.49 -31.58 -11.38
N GLY A 53 -58.35 -31.52 -10.69
CA GLY A 53 -57.10 -32.23 -11.06
C GLY A 53 -56.23 -31.52 -12.10
N ASP A 54 -56.62 -30.33 -12.55
CA ASP A 54 -55.85 -29.52 -13.51
C ASP A 54 -54.64 -28.81 -12.85
N VAL A 55 -53.53 -28.70 -13.59
CA VAL A 55 -52.28 -28.07 -13.11
C VAL A 55 -52.34 -26.56 -13.33
N GLN A 56 -52.63 -25.82 -12.27
CA GLN A 56 -52.61 -24.36 -12.26
C GLN A 56 -51.20 -23.86 -11.96
N LYS A 57 -50.64 -23.07 -12.88
CA LYS A 57 -49.31 -22.44 -12.74
C LYS A 57 -49.47 -21.07 -12.10
N HIS A 58 -48.82 -20.85 -10.97
CA HIS A 58 -48.73 -19.56 -10.29
C HIS A 58 -47.31 -19.03 -10.38
N ASP A 59 -47.16 -17.92 -11.10
CA ASP A 59 -45.90 -17.21 -11.20
C ASP A 59 -45.76 -16.22 -10.04
N ALA A 60 -44.67 -16.32 -9.28
CA ALA A 60 -44.33 -15.40 -8.21
C ALA A 60 -42.90 -14.87 -8.38
N TYR A 61 -42.65 -13.67 -7.88
CA TYR A 61 -41.29 -13.12 -7.80
C TYR A 61 -40.66 -13.54 -6.47
N CYS A 62 -39.48 -14.17 -6.54
CA CYS A 62 -38.69 -14.55 -5.39
C CYS A 62 -37.52 -13.57 -5.21
N LEU A 63 -37.31 -13.08 -4.00
CA LEU A 63 -36.14 -12.28 -3.65
C LEU A 63 -34.98 -13.19 -3.23
N LEU A 64 -33.75 -12.81 -3.58
CA LEU A 64 -32.54 -13.51 -3.17
C LEU A 64 -31.73 -12.62 -2.21
N PRO A 65 -31.97 -12.69 -0.88
CA PRO A 65 -31.39 -11.74 0.08
C PRO A 65 -29.86 -11.76 0.10
N LEU A 66 -29.25 -12.95 -0.10
CA LEU A 66 -27.79 -13.11 -0.17
C LEU A 66 -27.17 -12.23 -1.26
N ASN A 67 -27.90 -12.06 -2.35
CA ASN A 67 -27.46 -11.34 -3.53
C ASN A 67 -27.50 -9.82 -3.33
N ILE A 68 -28.46 -9.34 -2.53
CA ILE A 68 -28.56 -7.95 -2.08
C ILE A 68 -27.36 -7.61 -1.18
N VAL A 69 -27.02 -8.50 -0.25
CA VAL A 69 -25.88 -8.31 0.65
C VAL A 69 -24.56 -8.25 -0.13
N ASN A 70 -24.38 -9.18 -1.08
CA ASN A 70 -23.22 -9.20 -1.96
C ASN A 70 -23.08 -7.90 -2.75
N GLU A 71 -24.18 -7.36 -3.28
CA GLU A 71 -24.14 -6.07 -3.97
C GLU A 71 -23.55 -4.95 -3.11
N LYS A 72 -24.01 -4.81 -1.87
CA LYS A 72 -23.54 -3.71 -0.99
C LYS A 72 -22.11 -3.91 -0.52
N ILE A 73 -21.70 -5.14 -0.21
CA ILE A 73 -20.32 -5.39 0.25
C ILE A 73 -19.31 -5.21 -0.87
N TYR A 74 -19.63 -5.58 -2.11
CA TYR A 74 -18.71 -5.38 -3.25
C TYR A 74 -18.52 -3.90 -3.59
N ILE A 75 -19.55 -3.06 -3.41
CA ILE A 75 -19.41 -1.59 -3.52
C ILE A 75 -18.40 -1.09 -2.48
N PHE A 76 -18.63 -1.43 -1.22
CA PHE A 76 -17.76 -1.01 -0.12
C PHE A 76 -16.31 -1.48 -0.33
N LEU A 77 -16.12 -2.75 -0.68
CA LEU A 77 -14.81 -3.34 -0.92
C LEU A 77 -14.08 -2.68 -2.09
N TRP A 78 -14.79 -2.27 -3.15
CA TRP A 78 -14.16 -1.58 -4.27
C TRP A 78 -13.52 -0.27 -3.84
N PHE A 79 -14.29 0.60 -3.16
CA PHE A 79 -13.77 1.88 -2.67
C PHE A 79 -12.64 1.68 -1.66
N TRP A 80 -12.79 0.71 -0.76
CA TRP A 80 -11.76 0.35 0.22
C TRP A 80 -10.45 -0.07 -0.46
N PHE A 81 -10.50 -0.94 -1.46
CA PHE A 81 -9.30 -1.38 -2.17
C PHE A 81 -8.69 -0.28 -3.01
N VAL A 82 -9.48 0.61 -3.63
CA VAL A 82 -8.94 1.79 -4.35
C VAL A 82 -8.23 2.72 -3.38
N PHE A 83 -8.81 2.97 -2.20
CA PHE A 83 -8.17 3.74 -1.13
C PHE A 83 -6.84 3.12 -0.67
N LEU A 84 -6.83 1.83 -0.34
CA LEU A 84 -5.61 1.11 0.05
C LEU A 84 -4.56 1.09 -1.07
N ALA A 85 -4.97 0.87 -2.32
CA ALA A 85 -4.08 0.91 -3.48
C ALA A 85 -3.47 2.30 -3.66
N THR A 86 -4.22 3.37 -3.40
CA THR A 86 -3.74 4.75 -3.48
C THR A 86 -2.71 5.05 -2.39
N ILE A 87 -2.99 4.71 -1.13
CA ILE A 87 -2.03 4.90 -0.02
C ILE A 87 -0.75 4.10 -0.24
N THR A 88 -0.90 2.85 -0.68
CA THR A 88 0.23 1.97 -0.96
C THR A 88 1.03 2.49 -2.14
N GLY A 89 0.37 2.93 -3.21
CA GLY A 89 0.98 3.56 -4.37
C GLY A 89 1.78 4.79 -4.02
N ILE A 90 1.21 5.72 -3.24
CA ILE A 90 1.91 6.92 -2.76
C ILE A 90 3.14 6.54 -1.93
N THR A 91 3.00 5.57 -1.02
CA THR A 91 4.13 5.10 -0.19
C THR A 91 5.24 4.46 -1.02
N LEU A 92 4.88 3.68 -2.04
CA LEU A 92 5.84 3.07 -2.95
C LEU A 92 6.54 4.12 -3.80
N ILE A 93 5.80 5.08 -4.36
CA ILE A 93 6.36 6.20 -5.14
C ILE A 93 7.34 7.01 -4.28
N TYR A 94 6.96 7.34 -3.05
CA TYR A 94 7.84 8.04 -2.10
C TYR A 94 9.13 7.26 -1.83
N ARG A 95 9.03 5.94 -1.61
CA ARG A 95 10.21 5.08 -1.40
C ARG A 95 11.09 4.97 -2.65
N LEU A 96 10.49 4.83 -3.83
CA LEU A 96 11.20 4.81 -5.10
C LEU A 96 11.91 6.14 -5.34
N PHE A 97 11.25 7.26 -5.06
CA PHE A 97 11.85 8.59 -5.18
C PHE A 97 13.09 8.73 -4.28
N ILE A 98 13.04 8.31 -3.02
CA ILE A 98 14.22 8.30 -2.15
C ILE A 98 15.31 7.33 -2.65
N MET A 99 14.91 6.21 -3.25
CA MET A 99 15.86 5.26 -3.84
C MET A 99 16.57 5.85 -5.06
N PHE A 100 15.88 6.59 -5.94
CA PHE A 100 16.50 7.22 -7.11
C PHE A 100 17.35 8.44 -6.74
N PHE A 101 16.90 9.25 -5.77
CA PHE A 101 17.59 10.47 -5.38
C PHE A 101 18.49 10.23 -4.15
N SER A 102 19.78 9.95 -4.40
CA SER A 102 20.80 9.74 -3.37
C SER A 102 20.89 10.89 -2.35
N GLY A 103 20.68 12.13 -2.78
CA GLY A 103 20.70 13.31 -1.91
C GLY A 103 19.60 13.33 -0.85
N LEU A 104 18.44 12.72 -1.11
CA LEU A 104 17.32 12.68 -0.16
C LEU A 104 17.55 11.66 0.96
N ARG A 105 18.34 10.61 0.70
CA ARG A 105 18.61 9.54 1.67
C ARG A 105 19.21 10.08 2.97
N PHE A 106 20.19 10.97 2.85
CA PHE A 106 20.82 11.62 3.99
C PHE A 106 19.85 12.55 4.72
N SER A 107 19.08 13.36 3.98
CA SER A 107 18.11 14.29 4.57
C SER A 107 17.00 13.58 5.36
N VAL A 108 16.43 12.51 4.79
CA VAL A 108 15.38 11.70 5.43
C VAL A 108 15.91 11.02 6.69
N LEU A 109 17.10 10.41 6.62
CA LEU A 109 17.68 9.73 7.78
C LEU A 109 18.07 10.74 8.87
N ARG A 110 18.64 11.88 8.49
CA ARG A 110 18.98 12.97 9.43
C ARG A 110 17.75 13.53 10.13
N SER A 111 16.65 13.74 9.40
CA SER A 111 15.41 14.27 9.99
C SER A 111 14.82 13.33 11.04
N LYS A 112 15.04 12.02 10.92
CA LYS A 112 14.57 11.02 11.89
C LYS A 112 15.58 10.78 13.01
N ALA A 113 16.87 10.77 12.69
CA ALA A 113 17.96 10.61 13.63
C ALA A 113 18.40 11.96 14.24
N SER A 114 17.45 12.78 14.68
CA SER A 114 17.73 14.14 15.16
C SER A 114 18.68 14.19 16.37
N VAL A 115 18.69 13.13 17.18
CA VAL A 115 19.52 12.99 18.39
C VAL A 115 20.97 12.59 18.05
N THR A 116 21.21 12.03 16.87
CA THR A 116 22.52 11.52 16.44
C THR A 116 23.37 12.64 15.83
N ASP A 117 24.68 12.62 16.12
CA ASP A 117 25.62 13.58 15.56
C ASP A 117 25.74 13.43 14.03
N VAL A 118 25.73 14.58 13.34
CA VAL A 118 25.68 14.65 11.88
C VAL A 118 26.97 14.11 11.23
N ASN A 119 28.12 14.23 11.89
CA ASN A 119 29.40 13.78 11.35
C ASN A 119 29.56 12.26 11.45
N HIS A 120 29.10 11.64 12.55
CA HIS A 120 29.02 10.18 12.66
C HIS A 120 28.05 9.60 11.64
N LEU A 121 26.86 10.21 11.51
CA LEU A 121 25.88 9.78 10.52
C LEU A 121 26.41 9.94 9.09
N ARG A 122 27.11 11.04 8.77
CA ARG A 122 27.69 11.27 7.44
C ARG A 122 28.78 10.25 7.09
N ARG A 123 29.64 9.88 8.05
CA ARG A 123 30.69 8.85 7.86
C ARG A 123 30.07 7.49 7.56
N VAL A 124 29.10 7.05 8.37
CA VAL A 124 28.37 5.80 8.15
C VAL A 124 27.67 5.80 6.79
N MET A 125 27.04 6.91 6.42
CA MET A 125 26.34 7.06 5.15
C MET A 125 27.25 7.09 3.92
N ALA A 126 28.53 7.47 4.08
CA ALA A 126 29.50 7.54 3.00
C ALA A 126 29.96 6.15 2.53
N VAL A 127 30.06 5.20 3.46
CA VAL A 127 30.40 3.79 3.17
C VAL A 127 29.19 2.90 2.90
N SER A 128 28.01 3.29 3.39
CA SER A 128 26.79 2.48 3.28
C SER A 128 26.26 2.37 1.84
N ARG A 129 25.96 1.15 1.40
CA ARG A 129 25.24 0.90 0.14
C ARG A 129 23.75 1.18 0.31
N ILE A 130 22.99 1.07 -0.78
CA ILE A 130 21.53 1.31 -0.75
C ILE A 130 20.78 0.36 0.21
N GLY A 131 21.22 -0.90 0.29
CA GLY A 131 20.66 -1.89 1.22
C GLY A 131 20.94 -1.55 2.67
N ASP A 132 22.18 -1.16 2.97
CA ASP A 132 22.60 -0.78 4.32
C ASP A 132 21.86 0.47 4.79
N TRP A 133 21.70 1.48 3.91
CA TRP A 133 20.87 2.65 4.23
C TRP A 133 19.43 2.27 4.58
N PHE A 134 18.83 1.34 3.82
CA PHE A 134 17.47 0.89 4.10
C PHE A 134 17.37 0.17 5.46
N LEU A 135 18.39 -0.64 5.80
CA LEU A 135 18.49 -1.31 7.10
C LEU A 135 18.66 -0.29 8.23
N LEU A 136 19.55 0.69 8.08
CA LEU A 136 19.74 1.78 9.05
C LEU A 136 18.46 2.61 9.23
N TYR A 137 17.75 2.89 8.13
CA TYR A 137 16.43 3.53 8.19
C TYR A 137 15.40 2.69 8.96
N LEU A 138 15.39 1.37 8.74
CA LEU A 138 14.50 0.45 9.44
C LEU A 138 14.84 0.39 10.95
N LEU A 139 16.12 0.33 11.31
CA LEU A 139 16.58 0.39 12.70
C LEU A 139 16.15 1.72 13.34
N CYS A 140 16.40 2.85 12.68
CA CYS A 140 16.00 4.17 13.18
C CYS A 140 14.49 4.27 13.45
N LYS A 141 13.67 3.57 12.66
CA LYS A 141 12.21 3.59 12.82
C LYS A 141 11.70 2.66 13.94
N ASN A 142 12.41 1.57 14.22
CA ASN A 142 11.97 0.54 15.17
C ASN A 142 12.74 0.54 16.49
N THR A 143 13.79 1.37 16.62
CA THR A 143 14.63 1.50 17.81
C THR A 143 14.46 2.89 18.42
N ASP A 144 14.61 2.97 19.75
CA ASP A 144 14.59 4.25 20.47
C ASP A 144 15.73 5.19 19.99
N ALA A 145 15.48 6.49 20.02
CA ALA A 145 16.41 7.50 19.50
C ALA A 145 17.78 7.47 20.18
N GLN A 146 17.84 7.13 21.48
CA GLN A 146 19.09 7.08 22.23
C GLN A 146 19.91 5.83 21.85
N HIS A 147 19.26 4.67 21.79
CA HIS A 147 19.91 3.42 21.36
C HIS A 147 20.38 3.49 19.91
N TYR A 148 19.60 4.13 19.03
CA TYR A 148 20.01 4.35 17.65
C TYR A 148 21.24 5.26 17.55
N LYS A 149 21.31 6.32 18.37
CA LYS A 149 22.51 7.18 18.44
C LYS A 149 23.75 6.40 18.85
N GLU A 150 23.65 5.60 19.92
CA GLU A 150 24.77 4.79 20.42
C GLU A 150 25.25 3.80 19.36
N LEU A 151 24.32 3.14 18.66
CA LEU A 151 24.62 2.24 17.55
C LEU A 151 25.40 2.95 16.42
N ILE A 152 24.94 4.13 15.99
CA ILE A 152 25.62 4.89 14.91
C ILE A 152 27.00 5.39 15.37
N GLN A 153 27.13 5.77 16.64
CA GLN A 153 28.41 6.21 17.19
C GLN A 153 29.42 5.07 17.23
N GLU A 154 29.01 3.88 17.69
CA GLU A 154 29.90 2.72 17.77
C GLU A 154 30.27 2.21 16.38
N TYR A 155 29.28 2.09 15.48
CA TYR A 155 29.54 1.70 14.10
C TYR A 155 30.47 2.67 13.38
N SER A 156 30.31 3.98 13.62
CA SER A 156 31.23 4.99 13.08
C SER A 156 32.66 4.84 13.59
N LYS A 157 32.89 4.35 14.82
CA LYS A 157 34.24 4.11 15.34
C LYS A 157 34.84 2.85 14.72
N GLU A 158 34.06 1.78 14.62
CA GLU A 158 34.50 0.52 13.99
C GLU A 158 34.93 0.74 12.53
N ILE A 159 34.17 1.52 11.75
CA ILE A 159 34.54 1.84 10.36
C ILE A 159 35.86 2.62 10.27
N VAL A 160 36.14 3.49 11.24
CA VAL A 160 37.40 4.25 11.27
C VAL A 160 38.57 3.36 11.67
N ASN A 161 38.34 2.39 12.57
CA ASN A 161 39.34 1.42 12.97
C ASN A 161 39.62 0.38 11.87
N ASP A 162 38.66 0.09 11.00
CA ASP A 162 38.86 -0.71 9.80
C ASP A 162 39.53 0.13 8.70
N GLY A 163 40.78 -0.21 8.36
CA GLY A 163 41.57 0.53 7.37
C GLY A 163 40.90 0.61 5.99
N SER A 164 40.04 -0.37 5.65
CA SER A 164 39.24 -0.34 4.41
C SER A 164 38.14 0.72 4.47
N GLY A 165 37.46 0.85 5.61
CA GLY A 165 36.44 1.86 5.86
C GLY A 165 37.00 3.28 5.85
N GLN A 166 38.18 3.48 6.43
CA GLN A 166 38.84 4.79 6.45
C GLN A 166 39.20 5.29 5.04
N ALA A 167 39.71 4.43 4.16
CA ALA A 167 40.02 4.78 2.77
C ALA A 167 38.76 5.18 1.97
N LEU A 168 37.64 4.50 2.21
CA LEU A 168 36.35 4.81 1.57
C LEU A 168 35.79 6.16 2.06
N ILE A 169 35.89 6.45 3.36
CA ILE A 169 35.50 7.75 3.93
C ILE A 169 36.30 8.88 3.28
N HIS A 170 37.62 8.75 3.20
CA HIS A 170 38.49 9.77 2.60
C HIS A 170 38.19 10.01 1.10
N THR A 171 37.79 8.96 0.38
CA THR A 171 37.39 9.05 -1.03
C THR A 171 36.02 9.73 -1.19
N ALA A 172 35.05 9.40 -0.33
CA ALA A 172 33.68 9.90 -0.42
C ALA A 172 33.48 11.28 0.23
N LEU A 173 34.30 11.64 1.21
CA LEU A 173 34.33 12.91 1.91
C LEU A 173 35.77 13.43 1.88
N PRO A 174 36.21 14.06 0.77
CA PRO A 174 37.48 14.76 0.78
C PRO A 174 37.37 15.90 1.80
N GLU A 175 37.97 15.71 2.98
CA GLU A 175 38.17 16.78 3.94
C GLU A 175 38.91 17.92 3.23
N LYS A 176 38.43 19.15 3.37
CA LYS A 176 39.31 20.29 3.13
C LYS A 176 40.42 20.21 4.16
N PRO A 177 41.71 20.29 3.77
CA PRO A 177 42.80 20.26 4.74
C PRO A 177 42.68 21.50 5.64
N GLY A 178 42.48 21.27 6.94
CA GLY A 178 42.47 22.36 7.93
C GLY A 178 41.52 22.16 9.10
N LEU A 179 41.68 21.09 9.87
CA LEU A 179 41.42 21.15 11.30
C LEU A 179 42.51 20.35 12.01
N GLU A 180 43.58 21.06 12.35
CA GLU A 180 44.67 20.56 13.19
C GLU A 180 44.10 19.89 14.43
N ILE A 181 44.51 18.63 14.60
CA ILE A 181 44.52 17.93 15.87
C ILE A 181 45.50 18.70 16.75
N ASN A 182 45.01 19.52 17.68
CA ASN A 182 45.83 20.08 18.74
C ASN A 182 45.32 19.57 20.10
N SER A 183 46.12 18.62 20.61
CA SER A 183 46.45 18.24 21.99
C SER A 183 45.37 18.06 23.06
#